data_AF-A0A356G4C0-F1
#
_entry.id   AF-A0A356G4C0-F1
#
_cell.length_a   1.000
_cell.length_b   1.000
_cell.length_c   1.000
_cell.angle_alpha   90.00
_cell.angle_beta   90.00
_cell.angle_gamma   90.00
#
_symmetry.space_group_name_H-M   'P 1'
#
loop_
_entity.id
_entity.type
_entity.pdbx_description
1 polymer ?
#
loop_
_entity_poly.entity_id
_entity_poly.type
_entity_poly.pdbx_seq_one_letter_code
_entity_poly.pdbx_strand_id
1 'polypeptide(L)'
;MPSLVSEFVAEYGALLAEGTLSTIVMTLVPTAISYVIGLALGVVLYLTAPGSLRPLPVLNAALGWVVNVLRSFPFIVLMVFIIPLTRQIMGTGSGLAGIIPPLVLATAPFIARMVEQSLAEVPRATVEAVEACGASVPRIVLSALLPEALPSI
;
A
#
# COMPACT_ATOMS: atom_id res chain seq x y z
N MET A 1 -17.26 -42.81 -22.32
CA MET A 1 -15.95 -42.12 -22.33
C MET A 1 -16.10 -40.91 -21.45
N PRO A 2 -15.35 -40.77 -20.33
CA PRO A 2 -15.34 -39.52 -19.61
C PRO A 2 -15.00 -38.42 -20.60
N SER A 3 -15.69 -37.28 -20.53
CA SER A 3 -15.35 -36.14 -21.37
C SER A 3 -13.90 -35.73 -21.09
N LEU A 4 -13.16 -35.27 -22.11
CA LEU A 4 -11.78 -34.78 -21.98
C LEU A 4 -11.64 -33.75 -20.84
N VAL A 5 -12.73 -33.00 -20.58
CA VAL A 5 -12.86 -32.06 -19.47
C VAL A 5 -12.85 -32.74 -18.10
N SER A 6 -13.56 -33.86 -17.92
CA SER A 6 -13.58 -34.59 -16.63
C SER A 6 -12.23 -35.21 -16.30
N GLU A 7 -11.46 -35.65 -17.30
CA GLU A 7 -10.10 -36.16 -17.10
C GLU A 7 -9.14 -35.03 -16.72
N PHE A 8 -9.21 -33.89 -17.43
CA PHE A 8 -8.44 -32.70 -17.09
C PHE A 8 -8.72 -32.19 -15.67
N VAL A 9 -10.00 -32.13 -15.27
CA VAL A 9 -10.38 -31.67 -13.92
C VAL A 9 -9.92 -32.66 -12.85
N ALA A 10 -9.97 -33.96 -13.11
CA ALA A 10 -9.48 -34.96 -12.17
C ALA A 10 -7.95 -34.87 -11.98
N GLU A 11 -7.21 -34.54 -13.04
CA GLU A 11 -5.74 -34.46 -13.01
C GLU A 11 -5.22 -33.11 -12.47
N TYR A 12 -5.81 -31.99 -12.90
CA TYR A 12 -5.30 -30.63 -12.60
C TYR A 12 -6.18 -29.82 -11.66
N GLY A 13 -7.41 -30.26 -11.36
CA GLY A 13 -8.36 -29.48 -10.57
C GLY A 13 -7.83 -29.10 -9.19
N ALA A 14 -7.14 -30.02 -8.52
CA ALA A 14 -6.53 -29.76 -7.21
C ALA A 14 -5.40 -28.72 -7.28
N LEU A 15 -4.52 -28.82 -8.29
CA LEU A 15 -3.42 -27.88 -8.50
C LEU A 15 -3.93 -26.47 -8.82
N LEU A 16 -4.98 -26.36 -9.65
CA LEU A 16 -5.61 -25.09 -9.97
C LEU A 16 -6.30 -24.46 -8.75
N ALA A 17 -6.95 -25.27 -7.93
CA ALA A 17 -7.57 -24.79 -6.68
C ALA A 17 -6.51 -24.26 -5.70
N GLU A 18 -5.42 -24.99 -5.51
CA GLU A 18 -4.31 -24.57 -4.64
C GLU A 18 -3.62 -23.29 -5.15
N GLY A 19 -3.38 -23.20 -6.47
CA GLY A 19 -2.82 -22.00 -7.10
C GLY A 19 -3.73 -20.78 -6.97
N THR A 20 -5.04 -20.99 -7.08
CA THR A 20 -6.05 -19.92 -6.90
C THR A 20 -6.04 -19.43 -5.45
N LEU A 21 -6.07 -20.33 -4.47
CA LEU A 21 -5.98 -19.97 -3.06
C LEU A 21 -4.67 -19.26 -2.74
N SER A 22 -3.56 -19.76 -3.26
CA SER A 22 -2.25 -19.13 -3.10
C SER A 22 -2.25 -17.70 -3.64
N THR A 23 -2.83 -17.47 -4.82
CA THR A 23 -2.93 -16.13 -5.43
C THR A 23 -3.80 -15.20 -4.60
N ILE A 24 -4.92 -15.68 -4.07
CA ILE A 24 -5.79 -14.90 -3.18
C ILE A 24 -4.99 -14.45 -1.94
N VAL A 25 -4.24 -15.37 -1.31
CA VAL A 25 -3.41 -15.04 -0.13
C VAL A 25 -2.28 -14.07 -0.49
N MET A 26 -1.58 -14.30 -1.60
CA MET A 26 -0.52 -13.42 -2.11
C MET A 26 -1.04 -12.03 -2.48
N THR A 27 -2.32 -11.88 -2.77
CA THR A 27 -2.91 -10.58 -3.11
C THR A 27 -3.44 -9.88 -1.87
N LEU A 28 -4.32 -10.53 -1.10
CA LEU A 28 -5.05 -9.90 0.00
C LEU A 28 -4.14 -9.55 1.17
N VAL A 29 -3.23 -10.45 1.56
CA VAL A 29 -2.39 -10.25 2.76
C VAL A 29 -1.41 -9.09 2.56
N PRO A 30 -0.59 -9.06 1.49
CA PRO A 30 0.28 -7.92 1.23
C PRO A 30 -0.49 -6.63 1.00
N THR A 31 -1.63 -6.67 0.30
CA THR A 31 -2.45 -5.47 0.07
C THR A 31 -2.95 -4.88 1.37
N ALA A 32 -3.49 -5.68 2.29
CA ALA A 32 -3.95 -5.21 3.59
C ALA A 32 -2.82 -4.56 4.41
N ILE A 33 -1.66 -5.20 4.47
CA ILE A 33 -0.48 -4.66 5.17
C ILE A 33 0.00 -3.36 4.50
N SER A 34 0.05 -3.36 3.17
CA SER A 34 0.47 -2.20 2.38
C SER A 34 -0.49 -1.03 2.52
N TYR A 35 -1.79 -1.28 2.67
CA TYR A 35 -2.77 -0.24 2.90
C TYR A 35 -2.54 0.45 4.24
N VAL A 36 -2.27 -0.30 5.31
CA VAL A 36 -1.97 0.29 6.63
C VAL A 36 -0.72 1.16 6.57
N ILE A 37 0.36 0.65 5.98
CA ILE A 37 1.64 1.37 5.86
C ILE A 37 1.49 2.57 4.91
N GLY A 38 0.88 2.35 3.75
CA GLY A 38 0.69 3.34 2.71
C GLY A 38 -0.23 4.47 3.15
N LEU A 39 -1.33 4.17 3.84
CA LEU A 39 -2.23 5.17 4.40
C LEU A 39 -1.51 6.09 5.40
N ALA A 40 -0.78 5.49 6.35
CA ALA A 40 0.00 6.26 7.32
C ALA A 40 1.06 7.14 6.62
N LEU A 41 1.78 6.58 5.66
CA LEU A 41 2.82 7.29 4.92
C LEU A 41 2.25 8.42 4.04
N GLY A 42 1.13 8.17 3.35
CA GLY A 42 0.44 9.15 2.51
C GLY A 42 -0.12 10.32 3.31
N VAL A 43 -0.69 10.05 4.49
CA VAL A 43 -1.12 11.09 5.44
C VAL A 43 0.08 11.92 5.90
N VAL A 44 1.20 11.30 6.26
CA VAL A 44 2.41 12.03 6.67
C VAL A 44 2.95 12.88 5.53
N LEU A 45 3.02 12.36 4.30
CA LEU A 45 3.46 13.12 3.13
C LEU A 45 2.55 14.34 2.89
N TYR A 46 1.24 14.16 2.91
CA TYR A 46 0.28 15.25 2.78
C TYR A 46 0.45 16.31 3.88
N LEU A 47 0.52 15.88 5.14
CA LEU A 47 0.64 16.78 6.29
C LEU A 47 1.98 17.52 6.34
N THR A 48 3.03 17.00 5.73
CA THR A 48 4.38 17.61 5.75
C THR A 48 4.68 18.45 4.52
N ALA A 49 3.78 18.46 3.53
CA ALA A 49 3.90 19.22 2.29
C ALA A 49 3.94 20.75 2.54
N PRO A 50 4.54 21.53 1.64
CA PRO A 50 4.51 22.99 1.74
C PRO A 50 3.06 23.50 1.64
N GLY A 51 2.64 24.35 2.59
CA GLY A 51 1.27 24.89 2.63
C GLY A 51 0.22 24.02 3.33
N SER A 52 0.64 22.89 3.91
CA SER A 52 -0.18 21.99 4.72
C SER A 52 -0.33 22.47 6.18
N LEU A 53 -0.99 21.65 7.02
CA LEU A 53 -1.17 21.87 8.46
C LEU A 53 0.13 21.82 9.28
N ARG A 54 1.16 21.07 8.83
CA ARG A 54 2.43 20.89 9.56
C ARG A 54 3.62 20.77 8.59
N PRO A 55 3.99 21.85 7.89
CA PRO A 55 5.02 21.81 6.87
C PRO A 55 6.38 21.42 7.47
N LEU A 56 6.96 20.33 6.96
CA LEU A 56 8.29 19.84 7.31
C LEU A 56 9.04 19.53 6.01
N PRO A 57 9.60 20.55 5.33
CA PRO A 57 10.08 20.41 3.95
C PRO A 57 11.19 19.38 3.80
N VAL A 58 12.06 19.25 4.79
CA VAL A 58 13.15 18.25 4.79
C VAL A 58 12.58 16.83 4.91
N LEU A 59 11.62 16.61 5.81
CA LEU A 59 10.99 15.30 6.01
C LEU A 59 10.17 14.91 4.78
N ASN A 60 9.40 15.85 4.25
CA ASN A 60 8.59 15.64 3.05
C ASN A 60 9.47 15.30 1.84
N ALA A 61 10.55 16.05 1.62
CA ALA A 61 11.49 15.78 0.53
C ALA A 61 12.17 14.42 0.69
N ALA A 62 12.61 14.06 1.89
CA ALA A 62 13.26 12.77 2.15
C ALA A 62 12.30 11.59 1.94
N LEU A 63 11.10 11.62 2.53
CA LEU A 63 10.10 10.57 2.37
C LEU A 63 9.59 10.49 0.93
N GLY A 64 9.34 11.64 0.30
CA GLY A 64 8.93 11.71 -1.10
C GLY A 64 9.98 11.14 -2.03
N TRP A 65 11.26 11.42 -1.79
CA TRP A 65 12.36 10.82 -2.54
C TRP A 65 12.39 9.29 -2.37
N VAL A 66 12.29 8.78 -1.14
CA VAL A 66 12.25 7.33 -0.87
C VAL A 66 11.07 6.66 -1.59
N VAL A 67 9.86 7.23 -1.47
CA VAL A 67 8.66 6.70 -2.13
C VAL A 67 8.82 6.69 -3.64
N ASN A 68 9.34 7.76 -4.23
CA ASN A 68 9.53 7.84 -5.68
C ASN A 68 10.60 6.88 -6.18
N VAL A 69 11.70 6.70 -5.44
CA VAL A 69 12.73 5.70 -5.77
C VAL A 69 12.12 4.30 -5.72
N LEU A 70 11.45 3.92 -4.63
CA LEU A 70 10.83 2.60 -4.49
C LEU A 70 9.79 2.32 -5.57
N ARG A 71 8.98 3.31 -5.97
CA ARG A 71 8.00 3.18 -7.07
C ARG A 71 8.65 3.05 -8.45
N SER A 72 9.85 3.58 -8.62
CA SER A 72 10.59 3.52 -9.89
C SER A 72 11.34 2.19 -10.06
N PHE A 73 11.55 1.44 -8.97
CA PHE A 73 12.17 0.12 -9.03
C PHE A 73 11.20 -0.90 -9.68
N PRO A 74 11.60 -1.58 -10.78
CA PRO A 74 10.79 -2.66 -11.33
C PRO A 74 10.57 -3.75 -10.28
N PHE A 75 9.33 -4.22 -10.14
CA PHE A 75 8.96 -5.20 -9.10
C PHE A 75 9.89 -6.42 -9.06
N ILE A 76 10.18 -7.01 -10.23
CA ILE A 76 11.04 -8.20 -10.33
C ILE A 76 12.44 -7.92 -9.79
N VAL A 77 12.99 -6.73 -10.08
CA VAL A 77 14.32 -6.32 -9.59
C VAL A 77 14.30 -6.13 -8.08
N LEU A 78 13.28 -5.44 -7.55
CA LEU A 78 13.10 -5.25 -6.12
C LEU A 78 12.95 -6.59 -5.38
N MET A 79 12.18 -7.50 -5.95
CA MET A 79 11.95 -8.84 -5.40
C MET A 79 13.26 -9.60 -5.24
N VAL A 80 14.10 -9.63 -6.29
CA VAL A 80 15.40 -10.31 -6.22
C VAL A 80 16.34 -9.60 -5.24
N PHE A 81 16.34 -8.27 -5.25
CA PHE A 81 17.17 -7.46 -4.35
C PHE A 81 16.85 -7.69 -2.87
N ILE A 82 15.58 -7.91 -2.52
CA ILE A 82 15.14 -8.03 -1.13
C ILE A 82 15.18 -9.46 -0.58
N ILE A 83 15.44 -10.49 -1.42
CA ILE A 83 15.59 -11.90 -0.97
C ILE A 83 16.40 -12.07 0.33
N PRO A 84 17.60 -11.45 0.50
CA PRO A 84 18.36 -11.61 1.75
C PRO A 84 17.58 -11.10 2.97
N LEU A 85 16.90 -9.95 2.84
CA LEU A 85 16.07 -9.38 3.92
C LEU A 85 14.82 -10.23 4.16
N THR A 86 14.16 -10.72 3.10
CA THR A 86 13.03 -11.63 3.20
C THR A 86 13.40 -12.90 3.96
N ARG A 87 14.57 -13.49 3.68
CA ARG A 87 15.06 -14.67 4.42
C ARG A 87 15.29 -14.38 5.90
N GLN A 88 15.75 -13.18 6.26
CA GLN A 88 15.93 -12.78 7.66
C GLN A 88 14.58 -12.64 8.39
N ILE A 89 13.56 -12.08 7.74
CA ILE A 89 12.27 -11.81 8.36
C ILE A 89 11.38 -13.07 8.40
N MET A 90 11.32 -13.80 7.29
CA MET A 90 10.35 -14.89 7.07
C MET A 90 10.99 -16.28 7.16
N GLY A 91 12.32 -16.39 7.28
CA GLY A 91 13.04 -17.67 7.27
C GLY A 91 13.15 -18.33 5.88
N THR A 92 12.50 -17.76 4.86
CA THR A 92 12.50 -18.26 3.47
C THR A 92 12.52 -17.10 2.47
N GLY A 93 13.12 -17.33 1.29
CA GLY A 93 13.11 -16.39 0.17
C GLY A 93 12.11 -16.76 -0.94
N SER A 94 11.32 -17.82 -0.73
CA SER A 94 10.42 -18.38 -1.74
C SER A 94 9.12 -18.91 -1.10
N GLY A 95 8.15 -19.23 -1.95
CA GLY A 95 6.80 -19.65 -1.53
C GLY A 95 5.95 -18.47 -1.03
N LEU A 96 4.78 -18.79 -0.46
CA LEU A 96 3.82 -17.80 0.02
C LEU A 96 4.43 -16.78 0.98
N ALA A 97 5.13 -17.26 2.02
CA ALA A 97 5.74 -16.41 3.03
C ALA A 97 6.86 -15.51 2.47
N GLY A 98 7.67 -16.02 1.53
CA GLY A 98 8.78 -15.27 0.95
C GLY A 98 8.35 -14.16 -0.03
N ILE A 99 7.17 -14.28 -0.63
CA ILE A 99 6.65 -13.31 -1.60
C ILE A 99 5.94 -12.13 -0.91
N ILE A 100 5.48 -12.29 0.33
CA ILE A 100 4.75 -11.23 1.05
C ILE A 100 5.61 -9.96 1.24
N PRO A 101 6.84 -10.00 1.81
CA PRO A 101 7.64 -8.79 2.00
C PRO A 101 7.95 -7.98 0.74
N PRO A 102 8.39 -8.57 -0.40
CA PRO A 102 8.61 -7.80 -1.62
C PRO A 102 7.31 -7.18 -2.16
N LEU A 103 6.17 -7.88 -2.08
CA LEU A 103 4.88 -7.33 -2.49
C LEU A 103 4.48 -6.15 -1.61
N VAL A 104 4.70 -6.23 -0.30
CA VAL A 104 4.40 -5.13 0.62
C VAL A 104 5.26 -3.91 0.30
N LEU A 105 6.58 -4.10 0.17
CA LEU A 105 7.49 -3.00 -0.11
C LEU A 105 7.23 -2.36 -1.48
N ALA A 106 6.83 -3.16 -2.47
CA ALA A 106 6.46 -2.66 -3.77
C ALA A 106 5.16 -1.85 -3.71
N THR A 107 4.12 -2.34 -3.01
CA THR A 107 2.76 -1.79 -3.08
C THR A 107 2.55 -0.60 -2.14
N ALA A 108 3.11 -0.63 -0.93
CA ALA A 108 2.96 0.45 0.07
C ALA A 108 3.28 1.87 -0.44
N PRO A 109 4.39 2.12 -1.18
CA PRO A 109 4.69 3.46 -1.67
C PRO A 109 3.74 3.91 -2.80
N PHE A 110 3.15 3.00 -3.59
CA PHE A 110 2.09 3.36 -4.54
C PHE A 110 0.82 3.80 -3.80
N ILE A 111 0.41 3.05 -2.77
CA ILE A 111 -0.74 3.44 -1.94
C ILE A 111 -0.48 4.77 -1.23
N ALA A 112 0.73 4.98 -0.71
CA ALA A 112 1.09 6.24 -0.06
C ALA A 112 0.89 7.44 -0.99
N ARG A 113 1.33 7.32 -2.25
CA ARG A 113 1.15 8.40 -3.23
C ARG A 113 -0.31 8.60 -3.60
N MET A 114 -1.06 7.52 -3.80
CA MET A 114 -2.49 7.57 -4.06
C MET A 114 -3.23 8.30 -2.94
N VAL A 115 -2.99 7.93 -1.68
CA VAL A 115 -3.56 8.59 -0.50
C VAL A 115 -3.15 10.06 -0.43
N GLU A 116 -1.87 10.38 -0.63
CA GLU A 116 -1.40 11.77 -0.64
C GLU A 116 -2.13 12.62 -1.68
N GLN A 117 -2.37 12.08 -2.88
CA GLN A 117 -3.09 12.75 -3.97
C GLN A 117 -4.57 12.92 -3.63
N SER A 118 -5.23 11.86 -3.16
CA SER A 118 -6.62 11.89 -2.69
C SER A 118 -6.85 12.94 -1.59
N LEU A 119 -5.94 13.04 -0.62
CA LEU A 119 -6.01 14.05 0.43
C LEU A 119 -5.80 15.47 -0.11
N ALA A 120 -5.00 15.64 -1.15
CA ALA A 120 -4.77 16.93 -1.81
C ALA A 120 -5.96 17.40 -2.65
N GLU A 121 -6.86 16.50 -3.04
CA GLU A 121 -8.11 16.82 -3.73
C GLU A 121 -9.21 17.32 -2.78
N VAL A 122 -9.06 17.12 -1.47
CA VAL A 122 -10.03 17.58 -0.47
C VAL A 122 -10.07 19.12 -0.44
N PRO A 123 -11.26 19.74 -0.55
CA PRO A 123 -11.38 21.20 -0.52
C PRO A 123 -10.79 21.80 0.77
N ARG A 124 -9.92 22.79 0.61
CA ARG A 124 -9.26 23.47 1.75
C ARG A 124 -10.28 24.09 2.72
N ALA A 125 -11.41 24.56 2.22
CA ALA A 125 -12.51 25.10 3.02
C ALA A 125 -13.03 24.10 4.08
N THR A 126 -13.06 22.80 3.77
CA THR A 126 -13.48 21.76 4.72
C THR A 126 -12.48 21.61 5.86
N VAL A 127 -11.18 21.71 5.55
CA VAL A 127 -10.10 21.66 6.55
C VAL A 127 -10.12 22.91 7.43
N GLU A 128 -10.25 24.09 6.82
CA GLU A 128 -10.31 25.39 7.51
C GLU A 128 -11.53 25.49 8.43
N ALA A 129 -12.68 24.93 8.05
CA ALA A 129 -13.88 24.90 8.88
C ALA A 129 -13.65 24.10 10.18
N VAL A 130 -13.02 22.93 10.08
CA VAL A 130 -12.73 22.08 11.24
C VAL A 130 -11.60 22.65 12.10
N GLU A 131 -10.62 23.31 11.48
CA GLU A 131 -9.57 24.05 12.18
C GLU A 131 -10.14 25.25 12.97
N ALA A 132 -11.10 25.99 12.40
CA ALA A 132 -11.79 27.10 13.08
C ALA A 132 -12.59 26.63 14.31
N CYS A 133 -13.01 25.37 14.36
CA CYS A 133 -13.59 24.75 15.55
C CYS A 133 -12.55 24.35 16.62
N GLY A 134 -11.26 24.64 16.42
CA GLY A 134 -10.18 24.35 17.38
C GLY A 134 -9.74 22.88 17.39
N ALA A 135 -9.98 22.14 16.32
CA ALA A 135 -9.56 20.73 16.23
C ALA A 135 -8.02 20.60 16.16
N SER A 136 -7.48 19.60 16.85
CA SER A 136 -6.06 19.25 16.72
C SER A 136 -5.77 18.56 15.39
N VAL A 137 -4.53 18.61 14.91
CA VAL A 137 -4.14 18.00 13.61
C VAL A 137 -4.56 16.53 13.45
N PRO A 138 -4.35 15.63 14.43
CA PRO A 138 -4.84 14.24 14.31
C PRO A 138 -6.36 14.16 14.21
N ARG A 139 -7.08 15.07 14.86
CA ARG A 139 -8.54 15.15 14.78
C ARG A 139 -8.98 15.60 13.39
N ILE A 140 -8.36 16.64 12.84
CA ILE A 140 -8.62 17.10 11.46
C ILE A 140 -8.42 15.96 10.45
N VAL A 141 -7.35 15.18 10.61
CA VAL A 141 -7.07 14.01 9.76
C VAL A 141 -8.19 12.98 9.83
N LEU A 142 -8.57 12.58 11.05
CA LEU A 142 -9.55 11.51 11.25
C LEU A 142 -11.01 11.94 11.00
N SER A 143 -11.34 13.22 11.20
CA SER A 143 -12.72 13.70 11.14
C SER A 143 -13.09 14.45 9.87
N ALA A 144 -12.10 14.95 9.12
CA ALA A 144 -12.34 15.72 7.89
C ALA A 144 -11.61 15.11 6.71
N LEU A 145 -10.28 15.04 6.77
CA LEU A 145 -9.47 14.66 5.62
C LEU A 145 -9.73 13.21 5.17
N LEU A 146 -9.64 12.23 6.08
CA LEU A 146 -9.85 10.84 5.73
C LEU A 146 -11.29 10.57 5.29
N PRO A 147 -12.35 10.96 6.03
CA PRO A 147 -13.73 10.73 5.59
C PRO A 147 -14.08 11.36 4.24
N GLU A 148 -13.58 12.56 3.95
CA GLU A 148 -13.82 13.24 2.68
C GLU A 148 -13.01 12.64 1.53
N ALA A 149 -11.82 12.10 1.81
CA ALA A 149 -10.99 11.43 0.80
C ALA A 149 -11.40 9.95 0.58
N LEU A 150 -12.18 9.33 1.48
CA LEU A 150 -12.60 7.93 1.37
C LEU A 150 -13.21 7.54 0.02
N PRO A 151 -14.05 8.36 -0.66
CA PRO A 151 -14.59 8.00 -1.97
C PRO A 151 -13.50 7.85 -3.06
N SER A 152 -12.33 8.43 -2.83
CA SER A 152 -11.18 8.41 -3.74
C SER A 152 -10.06 7.43 -3.35
N ILE A 153 -10.16 6.76 -2.18
CA ILE A 153 -9.15 5.85 -1.58
C ILE A 153 -9.67 4.42 -1.52
#